data_AF-A0A850DKG7-F1
#
_entry.id   AF-A0A850DKG7-F1
#
_cell.length_a   1.000
_cell.length_b   1.000
_cell.length_c   1.000
_cell.angle_alpha   90.00
_cell.angle_beta   90.00
_cell.angle_gamma   90.00
#
_symmetry.space_group_name_H-M   'P 1'
#
loop_
_entity.id
_entity.type
_entity.pdbx_description
1 polymer ?
#
loop_
_entity_poly.entity_id
_entity_poly.type
_entity_poly.pdbx_seq_one_letter_code
_entity_poly.pdbx_strand_id
1 'polypeptide(L)'
;MTLQLPDLPRPLVELAVGHFPDLDEDRLRAIGRSWLTRGLLLPPLAVQLAALGKKAGQSLDSAAGREFDERVDDQVQNMESQAAYCNAMAEQCFRTADSGEFTKLLIIGSLYVFAAQLLADAMLFAAGAVKAAADRAAAAAAVQTAAR
;
A
#
# COMPACT_ATOMS: atom_id res chain seq x y z
N MET A 1 2.18 10.07 6.54
CA MET A 1 0.85 10.70 6.51
C MET A 1 -0.12 9.70 5.92
N THR A 2 -1.23 9.42 6.59
CA THR A 2 -2.33 8.62 6.01
C THR A 2 -3.02 9.43 4.91
N LEU A 3 -3.07 8.90 3.68
CA LEU A 3 -3.80 9.55 2.60
C LEU A 3 -5.31 9.45 2.85
N GLN A 4 -5.97 10.60 2.74
CA GLN A 4 -7.41 10.75 2.88
C GLN A 4 -8.03 11.11 1.53
N LEU A 5 -9.32 10.82 1.39
CA LEU A 5 -10.06 11.19 0.20
C LEU A 5 -10.13 12.73 0.09
N PRO A 6 -9.87 13.33 -1.08
CA PRO A 6 -10.10 14.76 -1.29
C PRO A 6 -11.58 15.12 -1.12
N ASP A 7 -11.83 16.36 -0.68
CA ASP A 7 -13.18 16.91 -0.52
C ASP A 7 -13.80 17.17 -1.90
N LEU A 8 -14.42 16.13 -2.46
CA LEU A 8 -15.09 16.12 -3.76
C LEU A 8 -16.61 16.00 -3.56
N PRO A 9 -17.42 16.46 -4.53
CA PRO A 9 -18.87 16.34 -4.45
C PRO A 9 -19.28 14.88 -4.19
N ARG A 10 -20.10 14.65 -3.15
CA ARG A 10 -20.55 13.29 -2.75
C ARG A 10 -20.99 12.38 -3.90
N PRO A 11 -21.76 12.86 -4.91
CA PRO A 11 -22.17 12.01 -6.02
C PRO A 11 -21.00 11.47 -6.85
N LEU A 12 -19.93 12.25 -7.00
CA LEU A 12 -18.70 11.86 -7.71
C LEU A 12 -17.92 10.81 -6.92
N VAL A 13 -17.85 11.00 -5.60
CA VAL A 13 -17.20 10.06 -4.68
C VAL A 13 -17.95 8.73 -4.64
N GLU A 14 -19.28 8.76 -4.51
CA GLU A 14 -20.12 7.56 -4.46
C GLU A 14 -20.11 6.78 -5.77
N LEU A 15 -20.08 7.47 -6.93
CA LEU A 15 -20.10 6.85 -8.25
C LEU A 15 -18.73 6.25 -8.64
N ALA A 16 -17.63 6.89 -8.26
CA ALA A 16 -16.29 6.52 -8.74
C ALA A 16 -15.47 5.69 -7.74
N VAL A 17 -15.71 5.82 -6.43
CA VAL A 17 -14.80 5.24 -5.43
C VAL A 17 -15.21 3.84 -5.02
N GLY A 18 -16.51 3.54 -4.87
CA GLY A 18 -17.00 2.25 -4.37
C GLY A 18 -16.55 1.96 -2.93
N HIS A 19 -15.26 1.68 -2.73
CA HIS A 19 -14.59 1.52 -1.45
C HIS A 19 -13.21 2.21 -1.46
N PHE A 20 -13.00 3.17 -0.56
CA PHE A 20 -11.67 3.72 -0.28
C PHE A 20 -11.01 2.88 0.81
N PRO A 21 -9.79 2.35 0.59
CA PRO A 21 -9.15 1.47 1.56
C PRO A 21 -8.84 2.21 2.86
N ASP A 22 -9.37 1.70 3.97
CA ASP A 22 -9.07 2.20 5.33
C ASP A 22 -7.77 1.57 5.86
N LEU A 23 -6.66 1.91 5.19
CA LEU A 23 -5.33 1.48 5.59
C LEU A 23 -4.61 2.63 6.29
N ASP A 24 -3.98 2.35 7.43
CA ASP A 24 -3.08 3.29 8.11
C ASP A 24 -1.63 2.94 7.76
N GLU A 25 -1.09 3.59 6.73
CA GLU A 25 0.26 3.34 6.23
C GLU A 25 1.34 3.70 7.25
N ASP A 26 1.13 4.77 8.03
CA ASP A 26 2.08 5.22 9.05
C ASP A 26 2.16 4.21 10.19
N ARG A 27 1.01 3.68 10.63
CA ARG A 27 0.97 2.62 11.64
C ARG A 27 1.61 1.33 11.14
N LEU A 28 1.37 0.94 9.88
CA LEU A 28 2.05 -0.21 9.27
C LEU A 28 3.57 -0.02 9.21
N ARG A 29 4.04 1.18 8.84
CA ARG A 29 5.47 1.51 8.86
C ARG A 29 6.04 1.48 10.27
N ALA A 30 5.30 1.94 11.28
CA ALA A 30 5.71 1.88 12.68
C ALA A 30 5.82 0.42 13.18
N ILE A 31 4.86 -0.43 12.83
CA ILE A 31 4.91 -1.87 13.12
C ILE A 31 6.12 -2.50 12.41
N GLY A 32 6.36 -2.20 11.13
CA GLY A 32 7.51 -2.68 10.39
C GLY A 32 8.85 -2.27 11.04
N ARG A 33 8.97 -1.02 11.48
CA ARG A 33 10.14 -0.57 12.26
C ARG A 33 10.32 -1.36 13.55
N SER A 34 9.23 -1.67 14.27
CA SER A 34 9.31 -2.45 15.51
C SER A 34 9.83 -3.88 15.28
N TRP A 35 9.42 -4.52 14.18
CA TRP A 35 9.94 -5.82 13.76
C TRP A 35 11.42 -5.74 13.41
N LEU A 36 11.82 -4.75 12.62
CA LEU A 36 13.21 -4.51 12.25
C LEU A 36 14.09 -4.32 13.50
N THR A 37 13.67 -3.47 14.43
CA THR A 37 14.39 -3.24 15.69
C THR A 37 14.59 -4.53 16.48
N ARG A 38 13.56 -5.39 16.56
CA ARG A 38 13.68 -6.70 17.23
C ARG A 38 14.63 -7.63 16.50
N GLY A 39 14.56 -7.68 15.17
CA GLY A 39 15.45 -8.49 14.34
C GLY A 39 16.92 -8.09 14.49
N LEU A 40 17.21 -6.79 14.65
CA LEU A 40 18.58 -6.28 14.84
C LEU A 40 19.23 -6.67 16.18
N LEU A 41 18.42 -7.03 17.19
CA LEU A 41 18.94 -7.43 18.51
C LEU A 41 19.48 -8.86 18.53
N LEU A 42 19.00 -9.73 17.64
CA LEU A 42 19.28 -11.16 17.69
C LEU A 42 20.69 -11.55 17.21
N PRO A 43 21.22 -11.04 16.08
CA PRO A 43 22.57 -11.37 15.62
C PRO A 43 23.68 -11.08 16.65
N PRO A 44 23.76 -9.91 17.32
CA PRO A 44 24.82 -9.67 18.29
C PRO A 44 24.70 -10.59 19.52
N LEU A 45 23.48 -10.98 19.92
CA LEU A 45 23.27 -11.95 21.00
C LEU A 45 23.69 -13.35 20.58
N ALA A 46 23.44 -13.76 19.33
CA ALA A 46 23.89 -15.05 18.78
C ALA A 46 25.43 -15.14 18.76
N VAL A 47 26.11 -14.06 18.36
CA VAL A 47 27.58 -13.98 18.41
C VAL A 47 28.11 -14.12 19.85
N GLN A 48 27.47 -13.46 20.82
CA GLN A 48 27.84 -13.58 22.23
C GLN A 48 27.61 -15.00 22.75
N LEU A 49 26.48 -15.62 22.41
CA LEU A 49 26.15 -16.99 22.78
C LEU A 49 27.18 -17.97 22.22
N ALA A 50 27.54 -17.86 20.93
CA ALA A 50 28.57 -18.69 20.32
C ALA A 50 29.92 -18.54 21.01
N ALA A 51 30.32 -17.30 21.34
CA ALA A 51 31.58 -17.03 22.02
C ALA A 51 31.62 -17.58 23.45
N LEU A 52 30.52 -17.46 24.20
CA LEU A 52 30.38 -18.01 25.54
C LEU A 52 30.31 -19.54 25.52
N GLY A 53 29.55 -20.09 24.57
CA GLY A 53 29.42 -21.53 24.35
C GLY A 53 30.78 -22.17 24.10
N LYS A 54 31.57 -21.63 23.18
CA LYS A 54 32.93 -22.14 22.91
C LYS A 54 33.83 -22.16 24.16
N LYS A 55 33.74 -21.14 25.03
CA LYS A 55 34.51 -21.10 26.30
C LYS A 55 34.02 -22.15 27.30
N ALA A 56 32.71 -22.37 27.39
CA ALA A 56 32.11 -23.35 28.27
C ALA A 56 32.39 -24.79 27.78
N GLY A 57 32.26 -25.06 26.48
CA GLY A 57 32.53 -26.36 25.86
C GLY A 57 33.96 -26.84 26.07
N GLN A 58 34.94 -25.93 26.04
CA GLN A 58 36.35 -26.22 26.35
C GLN A 58 36.59 -26.71 27.79
N SER A 59 35.65 -26.46 28.70
CA SER A 59 35.75 -26.86 30.11
C SER A 59 35.01 -28.16 30.41
N LEU A 60 34.32 -28.75 29.42
CA LEU A 60 33.51 -29.97 29.55
C LEU A 60 34.24 -31.19 28.96
N ASP A 61 34.07 -32.35 29.58
CA ASP A 61 34.58 -33.62 29.07
C ASP A 61 33.94 -34.00 27.71
N SER A 62 34.69 -34.73 26.88
CA SER A 62 34.46 -34.82 25.43
C SER A 62 33.04 -35.19 24.95
N ALA A 63 32.29 -36.03 25.67
CA ALA A 63 30.92 -36.37 25.27
C ALA A 63 29.92 -35.26 25.64
N ALA A 64 30.01 -34.72 26.85
CA ALA A 64 29.17 -33.63 27.32
C ALA A 64 29.49 -32.30 26.60
N GLY A 65 30.77 -32.07 26.28
CA GLY A 65 31.21 -30.91 25.50
C GLY A 65 30.64 -30.91 24.08
N ARG A 66 30.61 -32.06 23.40
CA ARG A 66 30.01 -32.18 22.06
C ARG A 66 28.50 -31.90 22.07
N GLU A 67 27.75 -32.50 22.99
CA GLU A 67 26.30 -32.25 23.11
C GLU A 67 26.01 -30.78 23.47
N PHE A 68 26.88 -30.17 24.26
CA PHE A 68 26.77 -28.76 24.60
C PHE A 68 27.04 -27.85 23.39
N ASP A 69 28.09 -28.11 22.62
CA ASP A 69 28.41 -27.36 21.40
C ASP A 69 27.27 -27.48 20.37
N GLU A 70 26.71 -28.68 20.17
CA GLU A 70 25.55 -28.90 19.29
C GLU A 70 24.34 -28.06 19.74
N ARG A 71 24.02 -28.04 21.04
CA ARG A 71 22.92 -27.21 21.56
C ARG A 71 23.16 -25.71 21.39
N VAL A 72 24.39 -25.25 21.56
CA VAL A 72 24.75 -23.85 21.35
C VAL A 72 24.57 -23.49 19.88
N ASP A 73 25.06 -24.32 18.97
CA ASP A 73 24.95 -24.11 17.53
C ASP A 73 23.49 -24.09 17.08
N ASP A 74 22.66 -25.03 17.55
CA ASP A 74 21.22 -25.06 17.29
C ASP A 74 20.54 -23.75 17.76
N GLN A 75 20.90 -23.26 18.94
CA GLN A 75 20.32 -22.05 19.48
C GLN A 75 20.78 -20.80 18.70
N VAL A 76 22.03 -20.75 18.25
CA VAL A 76 22.55 -19.69 17.38
C VAL A 76 21.78 -19.66 16.06
N GLN A 77 21.61 -20.82 15.40
CA GLN A 77 20.85 -20.93 14.16
C GLN A 77 19.38 -20.51 14.33
N ASN A 78 18.78 -20.86 15.47
CA ASN A 78 17.42 -20.44 15.81
C ASN A 78 17.31 -18.91 15.95
N MET A 79 18.28 -18.26 16.61
CA MET A 79 18.32 -16.80 16.73
C MET A 79 18.50 -16.11 15.37
N GLU A 80 19.35 -16.64 14.50
CA GLU A 80 19.51 -16.14 13.13
C GLU A 80 18.22 -16.31 12.31
N SER A 81 17.54 -17.45 12.44
CA SER A 81 16.26 -17.71 11.79
C SER A 81 15.17 -16.75 12.27
N GLN A 82 15.12 -16.47 13.58
CA GLN A 82 14.20 -15.48 14.15
C GLN A 82 14.51 -14.06 13.68
N ALA A 83 15.79 -13.71 13.53
CA ALA A 83 16.21 -12.42 12.97
C ALA A 83 15.73 -12.27 11.51
N ALA A 84 15.93 -13.30 10.70
CA ALA A 84 15.46 -13.35 9.31
C ALA A 84 13.93 -13.23 9.23
N TYR A 85 13.20 -13.93 10.11
CA TYR A 85 11.74 -13.81 10.20
C TYR A 85 11.30 -12.38 10.55
N CYS A 86 11.93 -11.74 11.54
CA CYS A 86 11.62 -10.35 11.89
C CYS A 86 11.86 -9.39 10.71
N ASN A 87 12.95 -9.58 9.96
CA ASN A 87 13.23 -8.78 8.77
C ASN A 87 12.18 -8.99 7.67
N ALA A 88 11.76 -10.23 7.43
CA ALA A 88 10.71 -10.55 6.46
C ALA A 88 9.36 -9.91 6.84
N MET A 89 8.99 -9.94 8.13
CA MET A 89 7.78 -9.29 8.64
C MET A 89 7.85 -7.77 8.51
N ALA A 90 9.02 -7.18 8.79
CA ALA A 90 9.25 -5.75 8.59
C ALA A 90 9.06 -5.36 7.11
N GLU A 91 9.66 -6.12 6.20
CA GLU A 91 9.54 -5.91 4.75
C GLU A 91 8.10 -6.02 4.27
N GLN A 92 7.35 -7.03 4.72
CA GLN A 92 5.93 -7.16 4.38
C GLN A 92 5.12 -5.94 4.84
N CYS A 93 5.37 -5.45 6.06
CA CYS A 93 4.69 -4.26 6.56
C CYS A 93 4.98 -3.02 5.70
N PHE A 94 6.23 -2.82 5.27
CA PHE A 94 6.59 -1.71 4.38
C PHE A 94 5.97 -1.86 2.99
N ARG A 95 6.05 -3.05 2.38
CA ARG A 95 5.45 -3.31 1.06
C ARG A 95 3.93 -3.11 1.08
N THR A 96 3.25 -3.55 2.13
CA THR A 96 1.80 -3.34 2.29
C THR A 96 1.46 -1.87 2.46
N ALA A 97 2.24 -1.11 3.24
CA ALA A 97 2.05 0.33 3.37
C ALA A 97 2.19 1.04 2.02
N ASP A 98 3.25 0.73 1.26
CA ASP A 98 3.51 1.36 -0.04
C ASP A 98 2.45 0.97 -1.08
N SER A 99 2.02 -0.30 -1.11
CA SER A 99 0.95 -0.76 -1.99
C SER A 99 -0.38 -0.10 -1.67
N GLY A 100 -0.71 0.10 -0.39
CA GLY A 100 -1.91 0.81 0.03
C GLY A 100 -1.87 2.29 -0.36
N GLU A 101 -0.73 2.96 -0.13
CA GLU A 101 -0.53 4.35 -0.53
C GLU A 101 -0.71 4.53 -2.04
N PHE A 102 -0.09 3.66 -2.84
CA PHE A 102 -0.23 3.68 -4.29
C PHE A 102 -1.68 3.45 -4.74
N THR A 103 -2.38 2.51 -4.09
CA THR A 103 -3.80 2.24 -4.39
C THR A 103 -4.66 3.48 -4.11
N LYS A 104 -4.44 4.16 -2.98
CA LYS A 104 -5.15 5.42 -2.66
C LYS A 104 -4.84 6.50 -3.68
N LEU A 105 -3.59 6.67 -4.08
CA LEU A 105 -3.19 7.63 -5.11
C LEU A 105 -3.84 7.35 -6.46
N LEU A 106 -3.93 6.07 -6.86
CA LEU A 106 -4.65 5.68 -8.07
C LEU A 106 -6.12 6.05 -8.00
N ILE A 107 -6.80 5.75 -6.89
CA ILE A 107 -8.22 6.12 -6.71
C ILE A 107 -8.40 7.64 -6.81
N ILE A 108 -7.53 8.41 -6.14
CA ILE A 108 -7.55 9.87 -6.17
C ILE A 108 -7.29 10.40 -7.60
N GLY A 109 -6.32 9.84 -8.31
CA GLY A 109 -6.03 10.21 -9.69
C GLY A 109 -7.19 9.91 -10.63
N SER A 110 -7.78 8.72 -10.53
CA SER A 110 -8.96 8.31 -11.30
C SER A 110 -10.15 9.22 -11.03
N LEU A 111 -10.38 9.64 -9.77
CA LEU A 111 -11.41 10.61 -9.41
C LEU A 111 -11.26 11.93 -10.16
N TYR A 112 -10.05 12.49 -10.22
CA TYR A 112 -9.81 13.74 -10.95
C TYR A 112 -10.04 13.59 -12.46
N VAL A 113 -9.63 12.47 -13.05
CA VAL A 113 -9.88 12.19 -14.47
C VAL A 113 -11.37 12.07 -14.74
N PHE A 114 -12.12 11.35 -13.91
CA PHE A 114 -13.57 11.25 -14.04
C PHE A 114 -14.27 12.61 -13.88
N ALA A 115 -13.85 13.43 -12.91
CA ALA A 115 -14.39 14.77 -12.75
C ALA A 115 -14.15 15.65 -13.99
N ALA A 116 -12.95 15.56 -14.60
CA ALA A 116 -12.63 16.29 -15.82
C ALA A 116 -13.45 15.81 -17.03
N GLN A 117 -13.64 14.49 -17.17
CA GLN A 117 -14.49 13.91 -18.22
C GLN A 117 -15.94 14.35 -18.07
N LEU A 118 -16.49 14.29 -16.86
CA LEU A 118 -17.87 14.71 -16.59
C LEU A 118 -18.10 16.18 -16.94
N LEU A 119 -17.13 17.05 -16.65
CA LEU A 119 -17.16 18.47 -17.04
C LEU A 119 -17.11 18.65 -18.56
N ALA A 120 -16.24 17.91 -19.25
CA ALA A 120 -16.14 17.95 -20.71
C ALA A 120 -17.45 17.47 -21.38
N ASP A 121 -18.03 16.37 -20.89
CA ASP A 121 -19.30 15.82 -21.37
C ASP A 121 -20.46 16.78 -21.12
N ALA A 122 -20.51 17.43 -19.95
CA ALA A 122 -21.51 18.44 -19.66
C ALA A 122 -21.43 19.64 -20.63
N MET A 123 -20.21 20.08 -20.98
CA MET A 123 -20.01 21.16 -21.95
C MET A 123 -20.41 20.73 -23.37
N LEU A 124 -20.05 19.52 -23.79
CA LEU A 124 -20.44 18.98 -25.10
C LEU A 124 -21.95 18.75 -25.20
N PHE A 125 -22.59 18.26 -24.14
CA PHE A 125 -24.04 18.09 -24.09
C PHE A 125 -24.76 19.44 -24.17
N ALA A 126 -24.30 20.44 -23.42
CA ALA A 126 -24.86 21.80 -23.51
C ALA A 126 -24.70 22.39 -24.92
N ALA A 127 -23.51 22.25 -25.53
CA ALA A 127 -23.27 22.70 -26.90
C ALA A 127 -24.12 21.94 -27.93
N GLY A 128 -24.27 20.63 -27.76
CA GLY A 128 -25.10 19.76 -28.62
C GLY A 128 -26.60 20.07 -28.48
N ALA A 129 -27.09 20.35 -27.27
CA ALA A 129 -28.46 20.75 -27.02
C ALA A 129 -28.77 22.13 -27.63
N VAL A 130 -27.87 23.09 -27.52
CA VAL A 130 -27.98 24.40 -28.16
C VAL A 130 -27.97 24.25 -29.69
N LYS A 131 -27.08 23.43 -30.24
CA LYS A 131 -27.03 23.16 -31.67
C LYS A 131 -28.28 22.46 -32.19
N ALA A 132 -28.78 21.45 -31.46
CA ALA A 132 -30.02 20.76 -31.81
C ALA A 132 -31.25 21.68 -31.76
N ALA A 133 -31.29 22.61 -30.80
CA ALA A 133 -32.32 23.64 -30.75
C ALA A 133 -32.23 24.61 -31.94
N ALA A 134 -31.02 25.04 -32.30
CA ALA A 134 -30.77 25.89 -33.46
C ALA A 134 -31.14 25.20 -34.78
N ASP A 135 -30.74 23.93 -34.95
CA ASP A 135 -31.04 23.12 -36.14
C ASP A 135 -32.55 22.85 -36.26
N ARG A 136 -33.26 22.64 -35.14
CA ARG A 136 -34.72 22.50 -35.12
C ARG A 136 -35.42 23.80 -35.49
N ALA A 137 -34.93 24.94 -35.03
CA ALA A 137 -35.45 26.25 -35.41
C ALA A 137 -35.21 26.56 -36.90
N ALA A 138 -34.03 26.23 -37.41
CA ALA A 138 -33.69 26.37 -38.83
C ALA A 138 -34.54 25.44 -39.73
N ALA A 139 -34.73 24.18 -39.32
CA ALA A 139 -35.58 23.23 -40.02
C ALA A 139 -37.06 23.66 -40.03
N ALA A 140 -37.57 24.18 -38.91
CA ALA A 140 -38.94 24.71 -38.84
C ALA A 140 -39.15 25.93 -39.75
N ALA A 141 -38.16 26.83 -39.82
CA ALA A 141 -38.17 27.98 -40.73
C ALA A 141 -38.13 27.53 -42.20
N ALA A 142 -37.31 26.54 -42.54
CA ALA A 142 -37.21 25.99 -43.89
C ALA A 142 -38.51 25.29 -44.37
N VAL A 143 -39.21 24.59 -43.46
CA VAL A 143 -40.51 23.98 -43.77
C VAL A 143 -41.59 25.04 -44.00
N GLN A 144 -41.58 26.14 -43.24
CA GLN A 144 -42.54 27.23 -43.44
C GLN A 144 -42.31 28.01 -44.75
N THR A 145 -41.07 28.17 -45.20
CA THR A 145 -40.77 28.80 -46.48
C THR A 145 -41.04 27.89 -47.67
N ALA A 146 -40.88 26.58 -47.53
CA ALA A 146 -41.20 25.60 -48.56
C ALA A 146 -42.71 25.33 -48.74
N ALA A 147 -43.54 25.69 -47.75
CA ALA A 147 -44.99 25.54 -47.78
C ALA A 147 -45.74 26.77 -48.36
N ARG A 148 -45.02 27.74 -48.92
CA ARG A 148 -45.54 28.88 -49.69
C ARG A 148 -45.22 28.71 -51.16
#